data_AF-A0A6C0F324-F1
#
_entry.id   AF-A0A6C0F324-F1
#
_cell.length_a   1.000
_cell.length_b   1.000
_cell.length_c   1.000
_cell.angle_alpha   90.00
_cell.angle_beta   90.00
_cell.angle_gamma   90.00
#
_symmetry.space_group_name_H-M   'P 1'
#
loop_
_entity.id
_entity.type
_entity.pdbx_description
1 polymer ?
#
loop_
_entity_poly.entity_id
_entity_poly.type
_entity_poly.pdbx_seq_one_letter_code
_entity_poly.pdbx_strand_id
1 'polypeptide(L)'
;MFGLITNLTEVDNNETTNANLENPTNFIVAPDNLNTYNVDTNTKNIMNESVSFKKKEIINFGFDVSKLKLLKIANDKLKITQTMLNKRRKIIFVYCHPKVGSTALVSSIRLFASDKYFVIHVHNEIMLRVLYGIDGVTVNEIIYYNSIIGNDIYVIDIFRNPIERKISLFFEDIASFHFNNTNQNILKYKLSRIFERFNNIYSYIANGDNFLDVYNLHCPEEFNYQSKYLFVESNGIKYIKLRLQDSSEWEQILSKLLNSNIKIIKDYETDKKEIGELYNNFKKEYRLPLNYYHELEKCNYLKYFLSKKEREEYLNYWHNKTCDNFVGYTQSEYALYEDISNKNSSNIVIRSHYVDGGCICKECASNRLLLVKSLLEGGRVKSG
;
A
#
# COMPACT_ATOMS: atom_id res chain seq x y z
N MET A 1 14.60 19.26 71.26
CA MET A 1 13.80 20.51 71.22
C MET A 1 12.95 20.43 69.96
N PHE A 2 11.83 19.69 69.96
CA PHE A 2 10.51 20.07 70.50
C PHE A 2 10.10 21.46 70.00
N GLY A 3 9.00 21.69 69.29
CA GLY A 3 7.81 20.88 69.09
C GLY A 3 6.59 21.83 69.14
N LEU A 4 5.69 21.67 68.18
CA LEU A 4 4.23 21.75 68.31
C LEU A 4 3.52 23.02 68.86
N ILE A 5 2.58 23.48 68.02
CA ILE A 5 1.18 23.90 68.29
C ILE A 5 0.92 25.33 68.82
N THR A 6 -0.10 25.92 68.17
CA THR A 6 -1.22 26.80 68.64
C THR A 6 -1.30 28.03 67.73
N ASN A 7 -2.43 28.67 67.42
CA ASN A 7 -3.88 28.44 67.47
C ASN A 7 -4.49 29.67 66.75
N LEU A 8 -5.69 29.55 66.13
CA LEU A 8 -6.79 30.55 66.06
C LEU A 8 -6.44 31.97 65.50
N THR A 9 -7.17 32.61 64.59
CA THR A 9 -8.60 32.99 64.62
C THR A 9 -9.01 33.58 63.25
N GLU A 10 -10.27 33.38 62.92
CA GLU A 10 -11.24 34.18 62.12
C GLU A 10 -10.81 35.52 61.49
N VAL A 11 -11.29 35.77 60.26
CA VAL A 11 -12.36 36.75 59.90
C VAL A 11 -12.24 37.16 58.42
N ASP A 12 -13.29 36.78 57.67
CA ASP A 12 -14.00 37.47 56.59
C ASP A 12 -13.36 38.02 55.31
N ASN A 13 -14.01 37.58 54.22
CA ASN A 13 -14.48 38.35 53.06
C ASN A 13 -13.44 38.99 52.14
N ASN A 14 -13.26 38.43 50.94
CA ASN A 14 -13.94 38.97 49.75
C ASN A 14 -13.60 38.23 48.45
N GLU A 15 -14.61 38.21 47.58
CA GLU A 15 -14.53 38.19 46.12
C GLU A 15 -14.19 36.87 45.41
N THR A 16 -15.28 36.13 45.22
CA THR A 16 -15.59 35.28 44.06
C THR A 16 -15.02 35.82 42.74
N THR A 17 -14.06 35.08 42.17
CA THR A 17 -13.82 35.05 40.72
C THR A 17 -14.11 33.63 40.22
N ASN A 18 -15.23 33.50 39.50
CA ASN A 18 -15.63 32.27 38.82
C ASN A 18 -14.64 31.96 37.68
N ALA A 19 -13.76 30.99 37.90
CA ALA A 19 -13.07 30.30 36.81
C ALA A 19 -13.97 29.16 36.32
N ASN A 20 -14.71 29.41 35.24
CA ASN A 20 -15.37 28.37 34.47
C ASN A 20 -14.31 27.46 33.85
N LEU A 21 -14.22 26.23 34.35
CA LEU A 21 -13.60 25.10 33.67
C LEU A 21 -14.49 24.72 32.48
N GLU A 22 -14.13 25.17 31.29
CA GLU A 22 -14.68 24.62 30.05
C GLU A 22 -14.12 23.21 29.83
N ASN A 23 -15.00 22.23 29.97
CA ASN A 23 -14.79 20.86 29.49
C ASN A 23 -14.49 20.88 27.98
N PRO A 24 -13.53 20.08 27.47
CA PRO A 24 -13.35 19.91 26.04
C PRO A 24 -14.59 19.21 25.48
N THR A 25 -15.36 19.95 24.69
CA THR A 25 -16.48 19.45 23.91
C THR A 25 -15.97 18.42 22.89
N ASN A 26 -16.30 17.16 23.15
CA ASN A 26 -16.29 16.12 22.12
C ASN A 26 -17.26 16.55 21.01
N PHE A 27 -16.72 16.99 19.88
CA PHE A 27 -17.51 17.18 18.67
C PHE A 27 -17.92 15.80 18.13
N ILE A 28 -19.11 15.36 18.54
CA ILE A 28 -19.87 14.32 17.85
C ILE A 28 -20.42 14.98 16.59
N VAL A 29 -19.75 14.75 15.46
CA VAL A 29 -20.33 15.08 14.15
C VAL A 29 -21.29 13.96 13.79
N ALA A 30 -22.57 14.30 13.65
CA ALA A 30 -23.59 13.38 13.17
C ALA A 30 -23.21 12.86 11.76
N PRO A 31 -23.49 11.59 11.44
CA PRO A 31 -23.20 11.04 10.13
C PRO A 31 -24.26 11.53 9.13
N ASP A 32 -24.01 12.68 8.50
CA ASP A 32 -24.81 13.08 7.35
C ASP A 32 -24.37 12.26 6.12
N ASN A 33 -25.28 11.39 5.69
CA ASN A 33 -25.41 10.82 4.34
C ASN A 33 -24.10 10.47 3.62
N LEU A 34 -23.46 9.40 4.08
CA LEU A 34 -22.56 8.60 3.23
C LEU A 34 -23.40 7.95 2.14
N ASN A 35 -23.51 8.65 1.00
CA ASN A 35 -24.00 8.07 -0.24
C ASN A 35 -23.23 6.77 -0.53
N THR A 36 -23.98 5.73 -0.82
CA THR A 36 -23.51 4.45 -1.34
C THR A 36 -22.76 4.69 -2.65
N TYR A 37 -21.43 4.65 -2.62
CA TYR A 37 -20.63 4.85 -3.81
C TYR A 37 -20.45 3.53 -4.56
N ASN A 38 -21.17 3.44 -5.68
CA ASN A 38 -20.85 2.55 -6.79
C ASN A 38 -19.37 2.68 -7.13
N VAL A 39 -18.64 1.58 -6.98
CA VAL A 39 -17.36 1.38 -7.65
C VAL A 39 -17.61 1.59 -9.14
N ASP A 40 -16.90 2.53 -9.76
CA ASP A 40 -16.93 2.71 -11.21
C ASP A 40 -16.64 1.35 -11.88
N THR A 41 -17.67 0.79 -12.49
CA THR A 41 -17.72 -0.56 -13.09
C THR A 41 -17.02 -0.64 -14.44
N ASN A 42 -15.94 0.13 -14.64
CA ASN A 42 -15.13 0.04 -15.86
C ASN A 42 -14.10 -1.08 -15.86
N THR A 43 -14.06 -1.94 -14.83
CA THR A 43 -13.42 -3.26 -14.92
C THR A 43 -14.38 -4.27 -15.57
N LYS A 44 -14.88 -3.94 -16.77
CA LYS A 44 -15.62 -4.89 -17.60
C LYS A 44 -14.68 -6.04 -17.98
N ASN A 45 -15.07 -7.28 -17.64
CA ASN A 45 -14.78 -8.52 -18.37
C ASN A 45 -13.46 -8.55 -19.20
N ILE A 46 -12.29 -8.51 -18.54
CA ILE A 46 -11.00 -8.83 -19.20
C ILE A 46 -10.66 -10.34 -19.04
N MET A 47 -11.50 -11.13 -18.37
CA MET A 47 -11.14 -12.51 -18.04
C MET A 47 -11.26 -13.56 -19.15
N ASN A 48 -11.65 -13.22 -20.39
CA ASN A 48 -11.79 -14.26 -21.44
C ASN A 48 -11.36 -13.87 -22.86
N GLU A 49 -10.64 -12.77 -23.06
CA GLU A 49 -9.93 -12.56 -24.33
C GLU A 49 -8.44 -12.85 -24.15
N SER A 50 -7.86 -13.60 -25.08
CA SER A 50 -6.41 -13.72 -25.22
C SER A 50 -5.86 -12.33 -25.56
N VAL A 51 -5.65 -11.50 -24.54
CA VAL A 51 -5.03 -10.18 -24.70
C VAL A 51 -3.57 -10.43 -25.07
N SER A 52 -3.27 -10.47 -26.37
CA SER A 52 -1.95 -10.03 -26.80
C SER A 52 -1.81 -8.61 -26.26
N PHE A 53 -0.75 -8.31 -25.50
CA PHE A 53 -0.48 -6.95 -25.04
C PHE A 53 -0.23 -6.08 -26.28
N LYS A 54 -1.32 -5.61 -26.91
CA LYS A 54 -1.28 -4.76 -28.09
C LYS A 54 -0.51 -3.50 -27.69
N LYS A 55 0.31 -3.00 -28.62
CA LYS A 55 0.98 -1.70 -28.53
C LYS A 55 -0.05 -0.65 -28.10
N LYS A 56 -0.08 -0.29 -26.82
CA LYS A 56 -0.89 0.82 -26.32
C LYS A 56 -0.20 2.11 -26.75
N GLU A 57 -0.98 3.06 -27.26
CA GLU A 57 -0.45 4.40 -27.57
C GLU A 57 0.03 5.06 -26.28
N ILE A 58 1.19 5.72 -26.36
CA ILE A 58 1.77 6.48 -25.25
C ILE A 58 0.81 7.64 -24.93
N ILE A 59 0.32 7.71 -23.70
CA ILE A 59 -0.56 8.83 -23.30
C ILE A 59 0.28 10.10 -23.15
N ASN A 60 0.03 11.07 -24.02
CA ASN A 60 0.37 12.46 -23.79
C ASN A 60 -0.86 13.17 -23.25
N PHE A 61 -0.88 13.48 -21.96
CA PHE A 61 -1.99 14.23 -21.38
C PHE A 61 -1.93 15.68 -21.86
N GLY A 62 -3.01 16.15 -22.49
CA GLY A 62 -3.30 17.57 -22.63
C GLY A 62 -4.09 18.04 -21.42
N PHE A 63 -3.55 18.95 -20.61
CA PHE A 63 -4.26 19.49 -19.45
C PHE A 63 -4.82 20.87 -19.74
N ASP A 64 -6.13 21.04 -19.56
CA ASP A 64 -6.74 22.36 -19.56
C ASP A 64 -6.39 23.15 -18.27
N VAL A 65 -6.75 24.43 -18.25
CA VAL A 65 -6.47 25.34 -17.12
C VAL A 65 -7.08 24.84 -15.81
N SER A 66 -8.27 24.25 -15.85
CA SER A 66 -8.96 23.74 -14.67
C SER A 66 -8.25 22.51 -14.09
N LYS A 67 -7.83 21.59 -14.96
CA LYS A 67 -7.08 20.39 -14.59
C LYS A 67 -5.68 20.75 -14.05
N LEU A 68 -4.99 21.72 -14.66
CA LEU A 68 -3.72 22.24 -14.15
C LEU A 68 -3.85 22.80 -12.73
N LYS A 69 -4.96 23.48 -12.41
CA LYS A 69 -5.23 23.98 -11.06
C LYS A 69 -5.39 22.83 -10.05
N LEU A 70 -6.12 21.78 -10.40
CA LEU A 70 -6.28 20.59 -9.56
C LEU A 70 -4.94 19.87 -9.33
N LEU A 71 -4.13 19.72 -10.38
CA LEU A 71 -2.80 19.10 -10.28
C LEU A 71 -1.84 19.89 -9.39
N LYS A 72 -1.89 21.23 -9.46
CA LYS A 72 -1.12 22.10 -8.56
C LYS A 72 -1.54 21.90 -7.10
N ILE A 73 -2.86 21.89 -6.83
CA ILE A 73 -3.39 21.62 -5.49
C ILE A 73 -2.96 20.23 -4.98
N ALA A 74 -3.01 19.21 -5.85
CA ALA A 74 -2.55 17.87 -5.51
C ALA A 74 -1.06 17.85 -5.15
N ASN A 75 -0.21 18.53 -5.92
CA ASN A 75 1.22 18.68 -5.62
C ASN A 75 1.48 19.35 -4.27
N ASP A 76 0.73 20.41 -3.95
CA ASP A 76 0.85 21.11 -2.67
C ASP A 76 0.45 20.20 -1.50
N LYS A 77 -0.66 19.45 -1.64
CA LYS A 77 -1.13 18.48 -0.65
C LYS A 77 -0.16 17.30 -0.45
N LEU A 78 0.49 16.86 -1.52
CA LEU A 78 1.57 15.85 -1.47
C LEU A 78 2.91 16.43 -1.01
N LYS A 79 2.98 17.74 -0.72
CA LYS A 79 4.19 18.48 -0.31
C LYS A 79 5.32 18.45 -1.36
N ILE A 80 4.99 18.18 -2.62
CA ILE A 80 5.96 18.19 -3.73
C ILE A 80 6.49 19.61 -3.93
N THR A 81 5.62 20.61 -3.94
CA THR A 81 6.03 22.02 -4.13
C THR A 81 7.03 22.49 -3.08
N GLN A 82 6.87 22.04 -1.83
CA GLN A 82 7.82 22.38 -0.76
C GLN A 82 9.20 21.74 -0.98
N THR A 83 9.25 20.54 -1.57
CA THR A 83 10.52 19.87 -1.89
C THR A 83 11.27 20.55 -3.03
N MET A 84 10.53 21.15 -3.98
CA MET A 84 11.09 21.93 -5.09
C MET A 84 11.84 23.17 -4.60
N LEU A 85 11.30 23.86 -3.59
CA LEU A 85 11.95 25.02 -2.97
C LEU A 85 13.31 24.65 -2.34
N ASN A 86 13.46 23.40 -1.89
CA ASN A 86 14.70 22.87 -1.33
C ASN A 86 15.66 22.31 -2.39
N LYS A 87 15.48 22.66 -3.67
CA LYS A 87 16.28 22.20 -4.83
C LYS A 87 16.29 20.68 -5.04
N ARG A 88 15.38 19.92 -4.42
CA ARG A 88 15.21 18.49 -4.69
C ARG A 88 14.20 18.29 -5.83
N ARG A 89 14.70 18.07 -7.04
CA ARG A 89 13.87 17.82 -8.24
C ARG A 89 13.67 16.34 -8.58
N LYS A 90 14.23 15.43 -7.78
CA LYS A 90 14.14 13.98 -7.99
C LYS A 90 13.04 13.39 -7.13
N ILE A 91 12.01 12.85 -7.77
CA ILE A 91 10.82 12.31 -7.10
C ILE A 91 10.67 10.84 -7.47
N ILE A 92 10.43 10.00 -6.46
CA ILE A 92 10.13 8.58 -6.63
C ILE A 92 8.68 8.37 -6.22
N PHE A 93 7.85 7.94 -7.17
CA PHE A 93 6.54 7.38 -6.91
C PHE A 93 6.68 5.87 -6.77
N VAL A 94 6.48 5.34 -5.57
CA VAL A 94 6.23 3.91 -5.40
C VAL A 94 4.73 3.71 -5.59
N TYR A 95 4.32 3.44 -6.84
CA TYR A 95 2.92 3.35 -7.25
C TYR A 95 2.56 1.92 -7.65
N CYS A 96 2.27 1.09 -6.66
CA CYS A 96 2.00 -0.33 -6.86
C CYS A 96 0.77 -0.76 -6.08
N HIS A 97 0.22 -1.92 -6.40
CA HIS A 97 -0.87 -2.48 -5.61
C HIS A 97 -0.45 -2.80 -4.17
N PRO A 98 -1.40 -2.89 -3.22
CA PRO A 98 -1.08 -3.28 -1.86
C PRO A 98 -0.51 -4.70 -1.79
N LYS A 99 0.25 -4.96 -0.71
CA LYS A 99 0.80 -6.29 -0.35
C LYS A 99 1.79 -6.87 -1.36
N VAL A 100 2.54 -6.01 -2.01
CA VAL A 100 3.66 -6.39 -2.90
C VAL A 100 5.04 -6.16 -2.27
N GLY A 101 5.11 -5.79 -0.99
CA GLY A 101 6.37 -5.47 -0.30
C GLY A 101 6.84 -4.01 -0.47
N SER A 102 5.94 -3.12 -0.90
CA SER A 102 6.24 -1.72 -1.14
C SER A 102 6.63 -0.93 0.11
N THR A 103 6.07 -1.26 1.27
CA THR A 103 6.42 -0.61 2.55
C THR A 103 7.91 -0.78 2.86
N ALA A 104 8.43 -2.02 2.81
CA ALA A 104 9.85 -2.30 3.03
C ALA A 104 10.74 -1.50 2.06
N LEU A 105 10.36 -1.44 0.78
CA LEU A 105 11.05 -0.65 -0.24
C LEU A 105 11.05 0.85 0.10
N VAL A 106 9.88 1.40 0.45
CA VAL A 106 9.69 2.82 0.76
C VAL A 106 10.50 3.22 1.99
N SER A 107 10.45 2.44 3.07
CA SER A 107 11.23 2.68 4.28
C SER A 107 12.73 2.64 3.97
N SER A 108 13.18 1.68 3.16
CA SER A 108 14.57 1.56 2.70
C SER A 108 15.04 2.81 1.95
N ILE A 109 14.30 3.24 0.92
CA ILE A 109 14.68 4.43 0.13
C ILE A 109 14.67 5.69 0.99
N ARG A 110 13.70 5.85 1.89
CA ARG A 110 13.62 7.01 2.78
C ARG A 110 14.74 7.04 3.83
N LEU A 111 15.24 5.89 4.25
CA LEU A 111 16.36 5.82 5.18
C LEU A 111 17.69 6.09 4.48
N PHE A 112 17.91 5.53 3.29
CA PHE A 112 19.21 5.56 2.62
C PHE A 112 19.36 6.60 1.51
N ALA A 113 18.28 7.26 1.09
CA ALA A 113 18.34 8.20 -0.04
C ALA A 113 17.40 9.41 0.09
N SER A 114 16.95 9.74 1.30
CA SER A 114 16.07 10.91 1.54
C SER A 114 16.75 12.27 1.37
N ASP A 115 18.07 12.30 1.34
CA ASP A 115 18.86 13.47 0.96
C ASP A 115 18.77 13.76 -0.54
N LYS A 116 18.62 12.72 -1.37
CA LYS A 116 18.58 12.78 -2.84
C LYS A 116 17.17 12.76 -3.43
N TYR A 117 16.27 11.96 -2.87
CA TYR A 117 14.96 11.67 -3.46
C TYR A 117 13.81 12.02 -2.51
N PHE A 118 12.73 12.57 -3.08
CA PHE A 118 11.45 12.68 -2.40
C PHE A 118 10.56 11.48 -2.77
N VAL A 119 10.14 10.70 -1.77
CA VAL A 119 9.43 9.43 -1.98
C VAL A 119 7.95 9.55 -1.62
N ILE A 120 7.11 9.33 -2.61
CA ILE A 120 5.65 9.26 -2.49
C ILE A 120 5.23 7.80 -2.62
N HIS A 121 4.47 7.31 -1.65
CA HIS A 121 3.94 5.95 -1.66
C HIS A 121 2.42 6.01 -1.79
N VAL A 122 1.90 5.46 -2.88
CA VAL A 122 0.46 5.44 -3.17
C VAL A 122 0.07 4.12 -3.82
N HIS A 123 -1.16 3.66 -3.55
CA HIS A 123 -1.67 2.41 -4.11
C HIS A 123 -2.73 2.60 -5.19
N ASN A 124 -3.49 3.70 -5.11
CA ASN A 124 -4.59 4.06 -6.00
C ASN A 124 -5.10 5.47 -5.67
N GLU A 125 -6.09 5.93 -6.44
CA GLU A 125 -6.80 7.19 -6.26
C GLU A 125 -7.61 7.23 -4.97
N ILE A 126 -8.09 6.08 -4.47
CA ILE A 126 -8.79 6.01 -3.18
C ILE A 126 -7.87 6.48 -2.06
N MET A 127 -6.61 6.04 -2.06
CA MET A 127 -5.61 6.47 -1.09
C MET A 127 -5.30 7.97 -1.19
N LEU A 128 -5.25 8.53 -2.41
CA LEU A 128 -5.13 9.97 -2.63
C LEU A 128 -6.28 10.75 -1.97
N ARG A 129 -7.52 10.29 -2.18
CA ARG A 129 -8.71 10.92 -1.63
C ARG A 129 -8.78 10.80 -0.11
N VAL A 130 -8.62 9.60 0.43
CA VAL A 130 -8.79 9.34 1.86
C VAL A 130 -7.68 9.95 2.71
N LEU A 131 -6.42 9.85 2.28
CA LEU A 131 -5.28 10.30 3.09
C LEU A 131 -4.89 11.76 2.84
N TYR A 132 -5.09 12.27 1.63
CA TYR A 132 -4.65 13.62 1.24
C TYR A 132 -5.80 14.55 0.86
N GLY A 133 -7.04 14.04 0.77
CA GLY A 133 -8.18 14.84 0.31
C GLY A 133 -8.00 15.31 -1.14
N ILE A 134 -7.32 14.53 -1.98
CA ILE A 134 -7.09 14.84 -3.39
C ILE A 134 -8.16 14.11 -4.22
N ASP A 135 -8.90 14.85 -5.03
CA ASP A 135 -9.95 14.32 -5.90
C ASP A 135 -9.90 15.00 -7.29
N GLY A 136 -10.51 14.38 -8.30
CA GLY A 136 -10.57 14.88 -9.68
C GLY A 136 -9.28 14.73 -10.49
N VAL A 137 -8.25 14.08 -9.94
CA VAL A 137 -7.00 13.74 -10.62
C VAL A 137 -6.55 12.31 -10.29
N THR A 138 -5.91 11.66 -11.25
CA THR A 138 -5.32 10.31 -11.10
C THR A 138 -3.86 10.38 -10.68
N VAL A 139 -3.33 9.27 -10.16
CA VAL A 139 -1.90 9.17 -9.81
C VAL A 139 -1.02 9.38 -11.05
N ASN A 140 -1.42 8.82 -12.20
CA ASN A 140 -0.69 8.98 -13.46
C ASN A 140 -0.67 10.42 -13.96
N GLU A 141 -1.79 11.16 -13.84
CA GLU A 141 -1.82 12.58 -14.21
C GLU A 141 -0.86 13.39 -13.33
N ILE A 142 -0.78 13.09 -12.03
CA ILE A 142 0.17 13.75 -11.11
C ILE A 142 1.62 13.42 -11.51
N ILE A 143 1.93 12.15 -11.77
CA ILE A 143 3.24 11.70 -12.24
C ILE A 143 3.66 12.44 -13.51
N TYR A 144 2.77 12.49 -14.51
CA TYR A 144 3.04 13.11 -15.80
C TYR A 144 3.16 14.65 -15.70
N TYR A 145 2.28 15.29 -14.93
CA TYR A 145 2.36 16.72 -14.63
C TYR A 145 3.72 17.10 -14.03
N ASN A 146 4.22 16.29 -13.09
CA ASN A 146 5.51 16.55 -12.48
C ASN A 146 6.67 16.41 -13.48
N SER A 147 6.60 15.46 -14.42
CA SER A 147 7.56 15.38 -15.52
C SER A 147 7.58 16.66 -16.36
N ILE A 148 6.40 17.16 -16.77
CA ILE A 148 6.27 18.37 -17.61
C ILE A 148 6.86 19.61 -16.94
N ILE A 149 6.68 19.78 -15.63
CA ILE A 149 7.21 20.95 -14.90
C ILE A 149 8.72 20.82 -14.58
N GLY A 150 9.39 19.80 -15.11
CA GLY A 150 10.84 19.65 -15.09
C GLY A 150 11.41 18.84 -13.92
N ASN A 151 10.59 17.98 -13.30
CA ASN A 151 11.09 17.03 -12.30
C ASN A 151 11.68 15.77 -12.94
N ASP A 152 12.69 15.21 -12.29
CA ASP A 152 13.25 13.91 -12.61
C ASP A 152 12.43 12.83 -11.88
N ILE A 153 11.54 12.16 -12.62
CA ILE A 153 10.56 11.23 -12.06
C ILE A 153 10.99 9.79 -12.24
N TYR A 154 10.93 9.04 -11.14
CA TYR A 154 11.01 7.59 -11.12
C TYR A 154 9.67 7.04 -10.63
N VAL A 155 9.17 6.00 -11.29
CA VAL A 155 7.99 5.25 -10.87
C VAL A 155 8.43 3.82 -10.60
N ILE A 156 8.30 3.35 -9.37
CA ILE A 156 8.62 1.97 -9.00
C ILE A 156 7.33 1.21 -8.78
N ASP A 157 7.20 0.10 -9.50
CA ASP A 157 6.12 -0.88 -9.34
C ASP A 157 6.71 -2.25 -9.00
N ILE A 158 5.95 -3.05 -8.26
CA ILE A 158 6.40 -4.36 -7.78
C ILE A 158 5.33 -5.41 -8.11
N PHE A 159 5.75 -6.42 -8.86
CA PHE A 159 4.97 -7.63 -9.09
C PHE A 159 5.13 -8.59 -7.90
N ARG A 160 4.01 -9.20 -7.48
CA ARG A 160 3.98 -10.34 -6.56
C ARG A 160 3.09 -11.42 -7.15
N ASN A 161 3.49 -12.68 -6.99
CA ASN A 161 2.73 -13.81 -7.48
C ASN A 161 1.26 -13.77 -6.99
N PRO A 162 0.28 -14.07 -7.86
CA PRO A 162 -1.12 -13.73 -7.59
C PRO A 162 -1.70 -14.36 -6.33
N ILE A 163 -1.43 -15.66 -6.08
CA ILE A 163 -2.00 -16.35 -4.93
C ILE A 163 -1.45 -15.77 -3.63
N GLU A 164 -0.13 -15.60 -3.52
CA GLU A 164 0.51 -15.05 -2.34
C GLU A 164 0.06 -13.61 -2.06
N ARG A 165 -0.18 -12.81 -3.11
CA ARG A 165 -0.72 -11.46 -2.98
C ARG A 165 -2.17 -11.49 -2.47
N LYS A 166 -3.03 -12.36 -3.03
CA LYS A 166 -4.42 -12.56 -2.57
C LYS A 166 -4.46 -12.96 -1.09
N ILE A 167 -3.69 -13.97 -0.70
CA ILE A 167 -3.62 -14.42 0.71
C ILE A 167 -3.11 -13.27 1.59
N SER A 168 -2.05 -12.57 1.17
CA SER A 168 -1.51 -11.47 1.98
C SER A 168 -2.47 -10.28 2.14
N LEU A 169 -3.32 -10.00 1.15
CA LEU A 169 -4.36 -8.98 1.24
C LEU A 169 -5.48 -9.43 2.15
N PHE A 170 -5.94 -10.67 1.97
CA PHE A 170 -6.96 -11.26 2.84
C PHE A 170 -6.55 -11.24 4.31
N PHE A 171 -5.29 -11.54 4.63
CA PHE A 171 -4.80 -11.52 6.00
C PHE A 171 -4.54 -10.13 6.56
N GLU A 172 -4.30 -9.11 5.72
CA GLU A 172 -4.21 -7.75 6.22
C GLU A 172 -5.55 -7.27 6.78
N ASP A 173 -6.61 -7.54 6.02
CA ASP A 173 -7.96 -7.06 6.31
C ASP A 173 -8.85 -8.20 6.82
N ILE A 174 -8.25 -9.22 7.46
CA ILE A 174 -8.96 -10.43 7.87
C ILE A 174 -10.13 -10.13 8.80
N ALA A 175 -9.97 -9.13 9.67
CA ALA A 175 -11.04 -8.59 10.53
C ALA A 175 -12.24 -8.13 9.70
N SER A 176 -11.99 -7.29 8.69
CA SER A 176 -13.02 -6.75 7.80
C SER A 176 -13.71 -7.87 7.02
N PHE A 177 -12.95 -8.81 6.46
CA PHE A 177 -13.48 -9.99 5.76
C PHE A 177 -14.22 -10.99 6.67
N HIS A 178 -14.24 -10.75 7.98
CA HIS A 178 -15.08 -11.48 8.92
C HIS A 178 -16.08 -10.55 9.61
N PHE A 179 -16.59 -9.56 8.87
CA PHE A 179 -17.61 -8.61 9.30
C PHE A 179 -17.15 -7.73 10.47
N ASN A 180 -15.90 -7.25 10.40
CA ASN A 180 -15.19 -6.49 11.46
C ASN A 180 -15.15 -7.19 12.82
N ASN A 181 -14.87 -8.49 12.81
CA ASN A 181 -14.51 -9.17 14.03
C ASN A 181 -13.12 -8.75 14.53
N THR A 182 -12.79 -9.06 15.77
CA THR A 182 -11.44 -8.84 16.29
C THR A 182 -10.49 -9.94 15.83
N ASN A 183 -9.20 -9.61 15.65
CA ASN A 183 -8.16 -10.60 15.35
C ASN A 183 -8.17 -11.74 16.37
N GLN A 184 -8.31 -11.43 17.66
CA GLN A 184 -8.38 -12.40 18.76
C GLN A 184 -9.53 -13.41 18.63
N ASN A 185 -10.68 -12.98 18.12
CA ASN A 185 -11.81 -13.89 17.88
C ASN A 185 -11.57 -14.77 16.65
N ILE A 186 -10.97 -14.19 15.60
CA ILE A 186 -10.66 -14.92 14.36
C ILE A 186 -9.60 -16.00 14.62
N LEU A 187 -8.64 -15.77 15.51
CA LEU A 187 -7.65 -16.77 15.92
C LEU A 187 -8.29 -18.06 16.49
N LYS A 188 -9.53 -18.00 16.98
CA LYS A 188 -10.27 -19.15 17.51
C LYS A 188 -11.03 -19.92 16.42
N TYR A 189 -11.04 -19.43 15.19
CA TYR A 189 -11.77 -20.07 14.09
C TYR A 189 -11.02 -21.30 13.59
N LYS A 190 -11.80 -22.31 13.18
CA LYS A 190 -11.26 -23.44 12.42
C LYS A 190 -10.74 -22.95 11.07
N LEU A 191 -9.59 -23.48 10.62
CA LEU A 191 -9.01 -23.14 9.32
C LEU A 191 -9.98 -23.34 8.16
N SER A 192 -10.84 -24.36 8.21
CA SER A 192 -11.85 -24.60 7.18
C SER A 192 -12.76 -23.40 6.94
N ARG A 193 -13.15 -22.68 8.00
CA ARG A 193 -13.95 -21.45 7.89
C ARG A 193 -13.16 -20.32 7.23
N ILE A 194 -11.87 -20.22 7.52
CA ILE A 194 -10.98 -19.22 6.92
C ILE A 194 -10.77 -19.53 5.43
N PHE A 195 -10.60 -20.81 5.05
CA PHE A 195 -10.52 -21.25 3.66
C PHE A 195 -11.80 -20.94 2.89
N GLU A 196 -12.96 -21.26 3.47
CA GLU A 196 -14.26 -20.97 2.87
C GLU A 196 -14.43 -19.48 2.62
N ARG A 197 -14.06 -18.62 3.58
CA ARG A 197 -14.13 -17.16 3.41
C ARG A 197 -13.18 -16.65 2.34
N PHE A 198 -11.95 -17.13 2.33
CA PHE A 198 -10.97 -16.77 1.31
C PHE A 198 -11.45 -17.16 -0.10
N ASN A 199 -11.95 -18.39 -0.26
CA ASN A 199 -12.45 -18.88 -1.54
C ASN A 199 -13.69 -18.10 -2.02
N ASN A 200 -14.61 -17.75 -1.12
CA ASN A 200 -15.80 -16.97 -1.47
C ASN A 200 -15.47 -15.62 -2.12
N ILE A 201 -14.39 -14.96 -1.69
CA ILE A 201 -13.98 -13.64 -2.20
C ILE A 201 -12.83 -13.70 -3.20
N TYR A 202 -12.30 -14.89 -3.49
CA TYR A 202 -11.02 -15.10 -4.19
C TYR A 202 -10.96 -14.32 -5.52
N SER A 203 -12.03 -14.37 -6.31
CA SER A 203 -12.09 -13.73 -7.63
C SER A 203 -12.11 -12.20 -7.58
N TYR A 204 -12.35 -11.61 -6.40
CA TYR A 204 -12.52 -10.15 -6.23
C TYR A 204 -11.31 -9.46 -5.59
N ILE A 205 -10.39 -10.21 -4.98
CA ILE A 205 -9.24 -9.64 -4.27
C ILE A 205 -7.97 -9.64 -5.10
N ALA A 206 -7.15 -8.58 -4.99
CA ALA A 206 -5.78 -8.49 -5.50
C ALA A 206 -5.55 -8.87 -6.99
N ASN A 207 -6.47 -8.52 -7.88
CA ASN A 207 -6.30 -8.68 -9.33
C ASN A 207 -5.43 -7.56 -9.93
N GLY A 208 -4.97 -7.76 -11.17
CA GLY A 208 -4.31 -6.72 -11.96
C GLY A 208 -2.83 -6.49 -11.67
N ASP A 209 -2.19 -5.71 -12.55
CA ASP A 209 -0.84 -5.18 -12.41
C ASP A 209 -0.72 -3.80 -13.07
N ASN A 210 -0.37 -2.77 -12.27
CA ASN A 210 -0.31 -1.38 -12.74
C ASN A 210 0.59 -1.19 -13.98
N PHE A 211 1.71 -1.92 -14.07
CA PHE A 211 2.67 -1.78 -15.16
C PHE A 211 2.07 -2.11 -16.53
N LEU A 212 1.28 -3.17 -16.61
CA LEU A 212 0.65 -3.61 -17.86
C LEU A 212 -0.73 -2.95 -18.07
N ASP A 213 -1.45 -2.69 -16.98
CA ASP A 213 -2.84 -2.28 -17.05
C ASP A 213 -3.01 -0.76 -17.05
N VAL A 214 -2.22 -0.04 -16.25
CA VAL A 214 -2.48 1.35 -15.86
C VAL A 214 -1.54 2.34 -16.53
N TYR A 215 -0.25 2.02 -16.68
CA TYR A 215 0.74 3.01 -17.15
C TYR A 215 0.69 3.29 -18.66
N ASN A 216 0.09 2.41 -19.45
CA ASN A 216 -0.01 2.55 -20.92
C ASN A 216 1.36 2.79 -21.58
N LEU A 217 2.34 1.97 -21.19
CA LEU A 217 3.71 2.03 -21.70
C LEU A 217 3.92 1.06 -22.85
N HIS A 218 4.89 1.39 -23.72
CA HIS A 218 5.47 0.39 -24.59
C HIS A 218 6.36 -0.54 -23.77
N CYS A 219 5.78 -1.66 -23.34
CA CYS A 219 6.49 -2.66 -22.55
C CYS A 219 7.36 -3.53 -23.48
N PRO A 220 8.56 -3.95 -23.03
CA PRO A 220 9.29 -5.03 -23.68
C PRO A 220 8.43 -6.28 -23.83
N GLU A 221 8.79 -7.18 -24.76
CA GLU A 221 8.01 -8.43 -24.96
C GLU A 221 8.09 -9.36 -23.75
N GLU A 222 9.21 -9.34 -23.03
CA GLU A 222 9.47 -10.21 -21.89
C GLU A 222 10.11 -9.45 -20.73
N PHE A 223 9.94 -9.99 -19.52
CA PHE A 223 10.66 -9.53 -18.34
C PHE A 223 12.16 -9.87 -18.43
N ASN A 224 13.04 -8.95 -18.01
CA ASN A 224 14.48 -9.22 -18.00
C ASN A 224 14.89 -10.07 -16.79
N TYR A 225 14.97 -11.39 -17.00
CA TYR A 225 15.32 -12.37 -15.96
C TYR A 225 16.79 -12.30 -15.53
N GLN A 226 17.69 -11.76 -16.37
CA GLN A 226 19.10 -11.64 -16.03
C GLN A 226 19.34 -10.47 -15.08
N SER A 227 18.77 -9.30 -15.39
CA SER A 227 18.87 -8.13 -14.51
C SER A 227 17.88 -8.18 -13.34
N LYS A 228 16.83 -9.00 -13.43
CA LYS A 228 15.74 -9.16 -12.45
C LYS A 228 14.91 -7.89 -12.24
N TYR A 229 14.90 -6.97 -13.22
CA TYR A 229 14.04 -5.79 -13.25
C TYR A 229 13.76 -5.34 -14.68
N LEU A 230 12.66 -4.63 -14.90
CA LEU A 230 12.47 -3.82 -16.12
C LEU A 230 12.76 -2.36 -15.83
N PHE A 231 13.38 -1.70 -16.80
CA PHE A 231 13.58 -0.26 -16.82
C PHE A 231 13.11 0.27 -18.17
N VAL A 232 12.10 1.14 -18.14
CA VAL A 232 11.51 1.76 -19.33
C VAL A 232 11.47 3.25 -19.12
N GLU A 233 11.98 4.02 -20.07
CA GLU A 233 11.87 5.47 -20.06
C GLU A 233 10.85 5.91 -21.11
N SER A 234 9.86 6.70 -20.69
CA SER A 234 8.82 7.25 -21.57
C SER A 234 8.42 8.64 -21.09
N ASN A 235 8.35 9.60 -22.00
CA ASN A 235 7.99 11.00 -21.70
C ASN A 235 8.81 11.62 -20.55
N GLY A 236 10.12 11.30 -20.49
CA GLY A 236 11.04 11.76 -19.44
C GLY A 236 10.86 11.09 -18.07
N ILE A 237 9.99 10.09 -17.97
CA ILE A 237 9.67 9.36 -16.75
C ILE A 237 10.33 7.99 -16.78
N LYS A 238 11.01 7.63 -15.70
CA LYS A 238 11.76 6.37 -15.55
C LYS A 238 10.93 5.35 -14.77
N TYR A 239 10.38 4.36 -15.46
CA TYR A 239 9.59 3.29 -14.86
C TYR A 239 10.48 2.09 -14.53
N ILE A 240 10.42 1.65 -13.28
CA ILE A 240 11.15 0.51 -12.75
C ILE A 240 10.13 -0.54 -12.30
N LYS A 241 10.20 -1.75 -12.86
CA LYS A 241 9.40 -2.89 -12.43
C LYS A 241 10.27 -3.92 -11.74
N LEU A 242 9.92 -4.24 -10.50
CA LEU A 242 10.56 -5.27 -9.68
C LEU A 242 9.65 -6.48 -9.49
N ARG A 243 10.22 -7.62 -9.08
CA ARG A 243 9.45 -8.77 -8.57
C ARG A 243 9.79 -8.98 -7.11
N LEU A 244 8.79 -9.24 -6.27
CA LEU A 244 8.98 -9.49 -4.83
C LEU A 244 9.81 -10.75 -4.57
N GLN A 245 9.72 -11.76 -5.43
CA GLN A 245 10.53 -12.97 -5.31
C GLN A 245 12.04 -12.72 -5.47
N ASP A 246 12.42 -11.61 -6.13
CA ASP A 246 13.81 -11.17 -6.29
C ASP A 246 14.23 -10.12 -5.24
N SER A 247 13.49 -10.00 -4.13
CA SER A 247 13.74 -8.97 -3.11
C SER A 247 15.12 -9.03 -2.47
N SER A 248 15.80 -10.18 -2.51
CA SER A 248 17.21 -10.30 -2.09
C SER A 248 18.18 -9.49 -2.94
N GLU A 249 17.79 -9.14 -4.18
CA GLU A 249 18.62 -8.43 -5.16
C GLU A 249 18.29 -6.94 -5.23
N TRP A 250 17.19 -6.51 -4.60
CA TRP A 250 16.72 -5.13 -4.66
C TRP A 250 17.77 -4.13 -4.14
N GLU A 251 18.58 -4.54 -3.17
CA GLU A 251 19.69 -3.72 -2.65
C GLU A 251 20.63 -3.28 -3.78
N GLN A 252 21.14 -4.25 -4.54
CA GLN A 252 22.05 -3.99 -5.65
C GLN A 252 21.35 -3.26 -6.80
N ILE A 253 20.15 -3.71 -7.17
CA ILE A 253 19.37 -3.16 -8.29
C ILE A 253 19.09 -1.67 -8.05
N LEU A 254 18.51 -1.33 -6.91
CA LEU A 254 18.13 0.04 -6.59
C LEU A 254 19.34 0.92 -6.35
N SER A 255 20.40 0.37 -5.74
CA SER A 255 21.61 1.16 -5.53
C SER A 255 22.23 1.62 -6.84
N LYS A 256 22.23 0.74 -7.84
CA LYS A 256 22.65 1.04 -9.21
C LYS A 256 21.71 2.04 -9.89
N LEU A 257 20.41 1.77 -9.91
CA LEU A 257 19.43 2.58 -10.64
C LEU A 257 19.25 4.00 -10.05
N LEU A 258 19.35 4.12 -8.72
CA LEU A 258 19.18 5.39 -8.00
C LEU A 258 20.51 6.06 -7.63
N ASN A 259 21.65 5.48 -8.04
CA ASN A 259 22.98 5.98 -7.71
C ASN A 259 23.12 6.38 -6.22
N SER A 260 22.68 5.49 -5.33
CA SER A 260 22.72 5.66 -3.88
C SER A 260 22.98 4.35 -3.20
N ASN A 261 23.64 4.34 -2.04
CA ASN A 261 23.86 3.11 -1.28
C ASN A 261 22.59 2.75 -0.51
N ILE A 262 21.64 2.10 -1.17
CA ILE A 262 20.40 1.61 -0.56
C ILE A 262 20.71 0.31 0.16
N LYS A 263 20.12 0.08 1.34
CA LYS A 263 19.99 -1.26 1.92
C LYS A 263 18.53 -1.60 2.12
N ILE A 264 18.16 -2.86 1.91
CA ILE A 264 16.77 -3.31 2.06
C ILE A 264 16.49 -3.71 3.49
N ILE A 265 15.44 -3.12 4.06
CA ILE A 265 15.03 -3.35 5.44
C ILE A 265 13.75 -4.19 5.46
N LYS A 266 13.75 -5.23 6.28
CA LYS A 266 12.65 -6.20 6.40
C LYS A 266 11.78 -5.90 7.62
N ASP A 267 11.02 -4.81 7.55
CA ASP A 267 10.30 -4.27 8.71
C ASP A 267 8.87 -4.77 8.84
N TYR A 268 8.30 -5.40 7.81
CA TYR A 268 6.86 -5.73 7.74
C TYR A 268 6.60 -7.13 7.19
N GLU A 269 6.80 -8.14 8.04
CA GLU A 269 6.41 -9.52 7.75
C GLU A 269 5.15 -9.86 8.54
N THR A 270 4.07 -10.28 7.85
CA THR A 270 2.80 -10.70 8.49
C THR A 270 3.03 -11.78 9.56
N ASP A 271 4.06 -12.60 9.37
CA ASP A 271 4.49 -13.64 10.30
C ASP A 271 4.84 -13.10 11.71
N LYS A 272 5.06 -11.79 11.85
CA LYS A 272 5.36 -11.11 13.12
C LYS A 272 4.14 -10.43 13.76
N LYS A 273 2.98 -10.43 13.10
CA LYS A 273 1.71 -9.89 13.64
C LYS A 273 1.02 -10.90 14.55
N GLU A 274 0.05 -10.46 15.35
CA GLU A 274 -0.80 -11.32 16.20
C GLU A 274 -1.45 -12.48 15.43
N ILE A 275 -1.77 -12.24 14.15
CA ILE A 275 -2.35 -13.23 13.21
C ILE A 275 -1.31 -14.13 12.52
N GLY A 276 -0.02 -13.99 12.84
CA GLY A 276 1.09 -14.62 12.12
C GLY A 276 1.04 -16.15 12.14
N GLU A 277 0.66 -16.75 13.28
CA GLU A 277 0.50 -18.21 13.39
C GLU A 277 -0.63 -18.72 12.48
N LEU A 278 -1.79 -18.06 12.51
CA LEU A 278 -2.92 -18.41 11.65
C LEU A 278 -2.56 -18.27 10.17
N TYR A 279 -1.82 -17.22 9.80
CA TYR A 279 -1.33 -17.02 8.43
C TYR A 279 -0.38 -18.13 7.98
N ASN A 280 0.53 -18.58 8.85
CA ASN A 280 1.44 -19.67 8.55
C ASN A 280 0.71 -21.01 8.41
N ASN A 281 -0.24 -21.29 9.31
CA ASN A 281 -1.06 -22.49 9.23
C ASN A 281 -1.91 -22.49 7.96
N PHE A 282 -2.49 -21.34 7.58
CA PHE A 282 -3.21 -21.19 6.32
C PHE A 282 -2.30 -21.49 5.13
N LYS A 283 -1.11 -20.88 5.00
CA LYS A 283 -0.18 -21.14 3.88
C LYS A 283 0.20 -22.62 3.77
N LYS A 284 0.35 -23.29 4.92
CA LYS A 284 0.75 -24.69 4.98
C LYS A 284 -0.35 -25.63 4.50
N GLU A 285 -1.58 -25.40 4.96
CA GLU A 285 -2.71 -26.33 4.80
C GLU A 285 -3.67 -25.98 3.66
N TYR A 286 -3.68 -24.73 3.20
CA TYR A 286 -4.58 -24.29 2.14
C TYR A 286 -4.36 -25.06 0.84
N ARG A 287 -5.47 -25.50 0.25
CA ARG A 287 -5.54 -26.14 -1.06
C ARG A 287 -6.36 -25.26 -2.00
N LEU A 288 -5.83 -25.03 -3.21
CA LEU A 288 -6.43 -24.17 -4.22
C LEU A 288 -7.55 -24.93 -4.96
N PRO A 289 -8.78 -24.43 -5.00
CA PRO A 289 -9.84 -25.01 -5.84
C PRO A 289 -9.41 -25.18 -7.30
N LEU A 290 -9.75 -26.33 -7.90
CA LEU A 290 -9.29 -26.69 -9.25
C LEU A 290 -9.69 -25.65 -10.32
N ASN A 291 -10.89 -25.08 -10.22
CA ASN A 291 -11.32 -23.99 -11.10
C ASN A 291 -10.45 -22.73 -10.97
N TYR A 292 -10.01 -22.37 -9.77
CA TYR A 292 -9.10 -21.23 -9.56
C TYR A 292 -7.68 -21.54 -10.05
N TYR A 293 -7.24 -22.79 -9.96
CA TYR A 293 -5.99 -23.23 -10.59
C TYR A 293 -6.03 -23.03 -12.12
N HIS A 294 -7.12 -23.40 -12.79
CA HIS A 294 -7.23 -23.18 -14.24
C HIS A 294 -7.27 -21.69 -14.63
N GLU A 295 -7.81 -20.81 -13.78
CA GLU A 295 -7.67 -19.36 -13.95
C GLU A 295 -6.20 -18.92 -13.82
N LEU A 296 -5.48 -19.47 -12.83
CA LEU A 296 -4.07 -19.19 -12.60
C LEU A 296 -3.20 -19.59 -13.81
N GLU A 297 -3.45 -20.75 -14.42
CA GLU A 297 -2.74 -21.22 -15.61
C GLU A 297 -2.86 -20.24 -16.78
N LYS A 298 -4.02 -19.59 -16.89
CA LYS A 298 -4.34 -18.61 -17.94
C LYS A 298 -3.81 -17.21 -17.64
N CYS A 299 -3.36 -16.94 -16.41
CA CYS A 299 -2.94 -15.62 -15.96
C CYS A 299 -1.82 -15.01 -16.83
N ASN A 300 -2.09 -13.85 -17.45
CA ASN A 300 -1.14 -13.18 -18.32
C ASN A 300 0.02 -12.53 -17.55
N TYR A 301 -0.21 -12.08 -16.32
CA TYR A 301 0.86 -11.52 -15.48
C TYR A 301 1.94 -12.56 -15.17
N LEU A 302 1.54 -13.80 -14.86
CA LEU A 302 2.48 -14.90 -14.65
C LEU A 302 3.28 -15.20 -15.92
N LYS A 303 2.62 -15.24 -17.07
CA LYS A 303 3.29 -15.47 -18.36
C LYS A 303 4.32 -14.39 -18.69
N TYR A 304 4.04 -13.15 -18.31
CA TYR A 304 4.90 -12.02 -18.62
C TYR A 304 6.06 -11.85 -17.63
N PHE A 305 5.80 -11.97 -16.33
CA PHE A 305 6.78 -11.69 -15.28
C PHE A 305 7.61 -12.89 -14.83
N LEU A 306 7.17 -14.13 -15.09
CA LEU A 306 7.92 -15.33 -14.75
C LEU A 306 8.52 -15.97 -16.00
N SER A 307 9.77 -16.42 -15.89
CA SER A 307 10.36 -17.27 -16.91
C SER A 307 9.57 -18.56 -17.04
N LYS A 308 9.70 -19.24 -18.18
CA LYS A 308 9.03 -20.52 -18.41
C LYS A 308 9.23 -21.52 -17.26
N LYS A 309 10.48 -21.64 -16.78
CA LYS A 309 10.84 -22.51 -15.65
C LYS A 309 10.19 -22.07 -14.34
N GLU A 310 10.32 -20.79 -13.95
CA GLU A 310 9.69 -20.26 -12.73
C GLU A 310 8.17 -20.45 -12.75
N ARG A 311 7.53 -20.25 -13.91
CA ARG A 311 6.10 -20.45 -14.10
C ARG A 311 5.71 -21.92 -13.96
N GLU A 312 6.45 -22.84 -14.58
CA GLU A 312 6.22 -24.28 -14.46
C GLU A 312 6.35 -24.74 -13.00
N GLU A 313 7.40 -24.31 -12.29
CA GLU A 313 7.60 -24.60 -10.87
C GLU A 313 6.45 -24.08 -10.01
N TYR A 314 6.00 -22.84 -10.25
CA TYR A 314 4.90 -22.22 -9.52
C TYR A 314 3.56 -22.92 -9.78
N LEU A 315 3.26 -23.25 -11.04
CA LEU A 315 2.03 -23.97 -11.39
C LEU A 315 2.05 -25.40 -10.83
N ASN A 316 3.16 -26.12 -10.93
CA ASN A 316 3.29 -27.47 -10.37
C ASN A 316 3.09 -27.48 -8.85
N TYR A 317 3.63 -26.49 -8.14
CA TYR A 317 3.41 -26.34 -6.70
C TYR A 317 1.92 -26.24 -6.36
N TRP A 318 1.17 -25.39 -7.06
CA TRP A 318 -0.26 -25.22 -6.82
C TRP A 318 -1.11 -26.38 -7.32
N HIS A 319 -0.74 -27.00 -8.45
CA HIS A 319 -1.38 -28.19 -8.99
C HIS A 319 -1.38 -29.34 -7.96
N ASN A 320 -0.23 -29.57 -7.32
CA ASN A 320 -0.07 -30.57 -6.27
C ASN A 320 -0.82 -30.23 -4.97
N LYS A 321 -1.30 -28.98 -4.85
CA LYS A 321 -2.11 -28.47 -3.74
C LYS A 321 -3.53 -28.11 -4.19
N THR A 322 -4.08 -28.82 -5.17
CA THR A 322 -5.48 -28.58 -5.59
C THR A 322 -6.49 -29.30 -4.70
N CYS A 323 -7.73 -28.83 -4.70
CA CYS A 323 -8.91 -29.51 -4.17
C CYS A 323 -10.09 -29.39 -5.16
N ASP A 324 -11.26 -29.90 -4.78
CA ASP A 324 -12.47 -29.82 -5.59
C ASP A 324 -12.83 -28.38 -5.97
N ASN A 325 -13.62 -28.24 -7.04
CA ASN A 325 -14.09 -26.94 -7.50
C ASN A 325 -14.85 -26.20 -6.39
N PHE A 326 -14.71 -24.87 -6.38
CA PHE A 326 -15.40 -23.99 -5.44
C PHE A 326 -16.17 -22.91 -6.19
N VAL A 327 -17.43 -22.71 -5.82
CA VAL A 327 -18.25 -21.62 -6.33
C VAL A 327 -18.18 -20.47 -5.33
N GLY A 328 -17.43 -19.43 -5.70
CA GLY A 328 -17.35 -18.20 -4.92
C GLY A 328 -18.58 -17.33 -5.08
N TYR A 329 -18.54 -16.15 -4.45
CA TYR A 329 -19.60 -15.16 -4.62
C TYR A 329 -19.72 -14.72 -6.08
N THR A 330 -20.95 -14.39 -6.47
CA THR A 330 -21.24 -13.56 -7.63
C THR A 330 -20.92 -12.09 -7.32
N GLN A 331 -20.91 -11.23 -8.35
CA GLN A 331 -20.62 -9.81 -8.17
C GLN A 331 -21.61 -9.14 -7.19
N SER A 332 -22.90 -9.48 -7.27
CA SER A 332 -23.94 -8.95 -6.38
C SER A 332 -23.78 -9.45 -4.95
N GLU A 333 -23.42 -10.71 -4.76
CA GLU A 333 -23.17 -11.28 -3.42
C GLU A 333 -21.92 -10.68 -2.80
N TYR A 334 -20.85 -10.49 -3.58
CA TYR A 334 -19.64 -9.82 -3.10
C TYR A 334 -19.90 -8.37 -2.73
N ALA A 335 -20.66 -7.62 -3.54
CA ALA A 335 -21.04 -6.24 -3.23
C ALA A 335 -21.86 -6.16 -1.92
N LEU A 336 -22.81 -7.08 -1.72
CA LEU A 336 -23.56 -7.17 -0.47
C LEU A 336 -22.64 -7.54 0.72
N TYR A 337 -21.73 -8.49 0.51
CA TYR A 337 -20.77 -8.90 1.52
C TYR A 337 -19.84 -7.76 1.94
N GLU A 338 -19.36 -6.96 0.99
CA GLU A 338 -18.54 -5.77 1.23
C GLU A 338 -19.35 -4.69 1.96
N ASP A 339 -20.61 -4.45 1.58
CA ASP A 339 -21.50 -3.50 2.27
C ASP A 339 -21.74 -3.89 3.73
N ILE A 340 -22.06 -5.16 4.01
CA ILE A 340 -22.22 -5.67 5.38
C ILE A 340 -20.91 -5.54 6.16
N SER A 341 -19.79 -5.89 5.53
CA SER A 341 -18.47 -5.76 6.15
C SER A 341 -18.23 -4.30 6.50
N ASN A 342 -18.36 -3.36 5.56
CA ASN A 342 -18.12 -1.94 5.82
C ASN A 342 -19.07 -1.32 6.86
N LYS A 343 -20.36 -1.68 6.86
CA LYS A 343 -21.34 -1.16 7.83
C LYS A 343 -21.02 -1.56 9.28
N ASN A 344 -20.38 -2.70 9.48
CA ASN A 344 -19.98 -3.17 10.80
C ASN A 344 -18.65 -2.54 11.27
N SER A 345 -18.04 -1.63 10.49
CA SER A 345 -16.73 -1.05 10.83
C SER A 345 -16.87 0.10 11.81
N SER A 346 -16.24 -0.01 12.98
CA SER A 346 -15.93 1.15 13.81
C SER A 346 -14.71 1.83 13.19
N ASN A 347 -14.93 2.69 12.20
CA ASN A 347 -13.86 3.41 11.50
C ASN A 347 -13.10 4.36 12.44
N ILE A 348 -12.13 3.84 13.20
CA ILE A 348 -11.07 4.66 13.79
C ILE A 348 -9.94 4.68 12.77
N VAL A 349 -9.98 5.65 11.86
CA VAL A 349 -8.81 6.00 11.07
C VAL A 349 -7.81 6.63 12.03
N ILE A 350 -6.88 5.81 12.55
CA ILE A 350 -5.79 6.29 13.39
C ILE A 350 -4.90 7.16 12.49
N ARG A 351 -5.07 8.48 12.59
CA ARG A 351 -4.22 9.50 11.96
C ARG A 351 -2.92 9.69 12.74
N SER A 352 -2.33 8.63 13.29
CA SER A 352 -1.01 8.74 13.92
C SER A 352 0.05 8.82 12.83
N HIS A 353 1.02 9.71 13.00
CA HIS A 353 2.18 9.84 12.11
C HIS A 353 2.89 8.50 11.96
N TYR A 354 2.61 7.78 10.87
CA TYR A 354 3.38 6.60 10.48
C TYR A 354 4.84 7.02 10.29
N VAL A 355 5.79 6.15 10.60
CA VAL A 355 7.22 6.33 10.27
C VAL A 355 7.42 6.56 8.74
N ASP A 356 6.43 6.17 7.93
CA ASP A 356 6.25 6.41 6.50
C ASP A 356 5.60 7.76 6.15
N GLY A 357 5.44 8.69 7.08
CA GLY A 357 5.00 10.04 6.76
C GLY A 357 6.00 10.78 5.85
N GLY A 358 7.23 10.26 5.71
CA GLY A 358 8.27 10.86 4.88
C GLY A 358 8.66 12.26 5.34
N CYS A 359 8.38 12.61 6.60
CA CYS A 359 8.60 13.96 7.13
C CYS A 359 10.07 14.32 7.04
N ILE A 360 10.40 15.41 6.33
CA ILE A 360 11.77 15.87 6.08
C ILE A 360 12.28 16.88 7.13
N CYS A 361 11.61 17.03 8.28
CA CYS A 361 12.07 17.94 9.32
C CYS A 361 13.41 17.48 9.92
N LYS A 362 14.14 18.42 10.55
CA LYS A 362 15.45 18.19 11.15
C LYS A 362 15.44 17.03 12.16
N GLU A 363 14.37 16.92 12.93
CA GLU A 363 14.18 15.87 13.94
C GLU A 363 14.05 14.48 13.30
N CYS A 364 13.13 14.34 12.33
CA CYS A 364 12.96 13.09 11.59
C CYS A 364 14.22 12.70 10.81
N ALA A 365 14.97 13.65 10.26
CA ALA A 365 16.25 13.39 9.61
C ALA A 365 17.30 12.86 10.60
N SER A 366 17.38 13.44 11.80
CA SER A 366 18.31 13.02 12.86
C SER A 366 17.98 11.62 13.36
N ASN A 367 16.70 11.33 13.61
CA ASN A 367 16.24 10.00 14.01
C ASN A 367 16.51 8.93 12.94
N ARG A 368 16.34 9.28 11.66
CA ARG A 368 16.69 8.38 10.54
C ARG A 368 18.19 8.09 10.47
N LEU A 369 19.06 9.08 10.71
CA LEU A 369 20.50 8.87 10.77
C LEU A 369 20.91 7.94 11.92
N LEU A 370 20.31 8.10 13.10
CA LEU A 370 20.54 7.20 14.24
C LEU A 370 20.10 5.77 13.93
N LEU A 371 18.92 5.62 13.32
CA LEU A 371 18.42 4.30 12.92
C LEU A 371 19.31 3.64 11.87
N VAL A 372 19.78 4.40 10.86
CA VAL A 372 20.72 3.88 9.85
C VAL A 372 22.00 3.39 10.49
N LYS A 373 22.59 4.15 11.43
CA LYS A 373 23.80 3.70 12.16
C LYS A 373 23.54 2.39 12.88
N SER A 374 22.44 2.30 13.62
CA SER A 374 22.08 1.06 14.34
C SER A 374 21.91 -0.13 13.39
N LEU A 375 21.25 0.06 12.24
CA LEU A 375 21.07 -1.00 11.24
C LEU A 375 22.39 -1.45 10.62
N LEU A 376 23.31 -0.52 10.34
CA LEU A 376 24.63 -0.83 9.82
C LEU A 376 25.49 -1.63 10.82
N GLU A 377 25.23 -1.46 12.12
CA GLU A 377 25.87 -2.19 13.23
C GLU A 377 25.18 -3.52 13.56
N GLY A 378 24.15 -3.93 12.80
CA GLY A 378 23.41 -5.19 12.99
C GLY A 378 22.17 -5.09 13.88
N GLY A 379 21.76 -3.86 14.24
CA GLY A 379 20.49 -3.59 14.92
C GLY A 379 19.26 -3.98 14.09
N ARG A 380 18.07 -3.96 14.72
CA ARG A 380 16.78 -4.25 14.08
C ARG A 380 15.83 -3.06 14.25
N VAL A 381 14.99 -2.79 13.25
CA VAL A 381 13.91 -1.81 13.40
C VAL A 381 12.83 -2.43 14.30
N LYS A 382 12.45 -1.71 15.36
CA LYS A 382 11.24 -2.04 16.12
C LYS A 382 10.07 -1.39 15.40
N SER A 383 9.20 -2.20 14.79
CA SER A 383 7.91 -1.73 14.28
C SER A 383 7.05 -1.31 15.49
N GLY A 384 6.69 -0.03 15.55
CA GLY A 384 5.77 0.53 16.55
C GLY A 384 4.32 0.27 16.21
#